data_AF-A0A7C5MXF7-F1
#
_entry.id   AF-A0A7C5MXF7-F1
#
_cell.length_a   1.000
_cell.length_b   1.000
_cell.length_c   1.000
_cell.angle_alpha   90.00
_cell.angle_beta   90.00
_cell.angle_gamma   90.00
#
_symmetry.space_group_name_H-M   'P 1'
#
loop_
_entity.id
_entity.type
_entity.pdbx_description
1 polymer ?
#
loop_
_entity_poly.entity_id
_entity_poly.type
_entity_poly.pdbx_seq_one_letter_code
_entity_poly.pdbx_strand_id
1 'polypeptide(L)'
;MSIVDWTVLIGTLLFIVLYGSWKTRKSANIKSYLLGDNNMKWATIGLSVMATQASAITFISTPGQAYESGMGFIQNSFGLPLALIIFSAVFIPIYYRLKVYTA
;
A
#
# COMPACT_ATOMS: atom_id res chain seq x y z
N MET A 1 -5.24 -18.30 23.25
CA MET A 1 -4.14 -17.57 22.58
C MET A 1 -2.88 -17.82 23.40
N SER A 2 -1.85 -18.36 22.77
CA SER A 2 -0.60 -18.75 23.41
C SER A 2 0.20 -17.51 23.84
N ILE A 3 1.08 -17.67 24.83
CA ILE A 3 2.05 -16.62 25.21
C ILE A 3 2.94 -16.23 24.00
N VAL A 4 3.14 -17.17 23.07
CA VAL A 4 3.89 -16.99 21.83
C VAL A 4 3.17 -16.01 20.90
N ASP A 5 1.84 -16.11 20.76
CA ASP A 5 1.04 -15.22 19.90
C ASP A 5 1.16 -13.76 20.37
N TRP A 6 1.05 -13.56 21.69
CA TRP A 6 1.21 -12.25 22.32
C TRP A 6 2.61 -11.67 22.13
N THR A 7 3.64 -12.52 22.25
CA THR A 7 5.03 -12.09 22.08
C THR A 7 5.29 -11.64 20.65
N VAL A 8 4.79 -12.37 19.66
CA VAL A 8 4.92 -12.01 18.24
C VAL A 8 4.13 -10.74 17.92
N LEU A 9 2.90 -10.62 18.42
CA LEU A 9 2.06 -9.45 18.20
C LEU A 9 2.67 -8.17 18.80
N ILE A 10 3.10 -8.22 20.06
CA ILE A 10 3.73 -7.06 20.72
C ILE A 10 5.08 -6.75 20.06
N GLY A 11 5.86 -7.77 19.73
CA GLY A 11 7.16 -7.60 19.07
C GLY A 11 7.05 -6.93 17.70
N THR A 12 6.10 -7.36 16.87
CA THR A 12 5.85 -6.77 15.54
C THR A 12 5.35 -5.34 15.63
N LEU A 13 4.42 -5.04 16.55
CA LEU A 13 3.94 -3.67 16.79
C LEU A 13 5.08 -2.74 17.23
N LEU A 14 5.88 -3.16 18.22
CA LEU A 14 7.02 -2.38 18.70
C LEU A 14 8.05 -2.17 17.59
N PHE A 15 8.33 -3.19 16.79
CA PHE A 15 9.25 -3.06 15.65
C PHE A 15 8.77 -2.02 14.65
N ILE A 16 7.49 -2.04 14.26
CA ILE A 16 6.89 -1.07 13.34
C ILE A 16 7.01 0.36 13.90
N VAL A 17 6.67 0.56 15.18
CA VAL A 17 6.72 1.88 15.83
C VAL A 17 8.15 2.39 15.96
N LEU A 18 9.09 1.54 16.42
CA LEU A 18 10.49 1.91 16.58
C LEU A 18 11.15 2.23 15.23
N TYR A 19 10.95 1.37 14.24
CA TYR A 19 11.47 1.58 12.89
C TYR A 19 10.86 2.82 12.23
N GLY A 20 9.53 3.00 12.34
CA GLY A 20 8.82 4.18 11.85
C GLY A 20 9.32 5.46 12.51
N SER A 21 9.43 5.49 13.84
CA SER A 21 9.92 6.65 14.58
C SER A 21 11.38 6.99 14.22
N TRP A 22 12.25 5.98 14.11
CA TRP A 22 13.65 6.19 13.72
C TRP A 22 13.79 6.72 12.29
N LYS A 23 12.97 6.22 11.35
CA LYS A 23 12.97 6.66 9.96
C LYS A 23 12.42 8.08 9.80
N THR A 24 11.33 8.40 10.52
CA THR A 24 10.70 9.73 10.48
C THR A 24 11.59 10.80 11.12
N ARG A 25 12.41 10.47 12.13
CA ARG A 25 13.35 11.42 12.75
C ARG A 25 14.38 12.04 11.79
N LYS A 26 14.65 11.42 10.64
CA LYS A 26 15.56 11.98 9.63
C LYS A 26 14.87 12.87 8.59
N SER A 27 13.53 12.91 8.54
CA SER A 27 12.79 13.68 7.53
C SER A 27 12.41 15.07 8.07
N ALA A 28 13.37 16.00 8.06
CA ALA A 28 13.17 17.38 8.55
C ALA A 28 12.44 18.28 7.53
N ASN A 29 12.16 17.80 6.32
CA ASN A 29 11.63 18.62 5.23
C ASN A 29 10.28 18.05 4.75
N ILE A 30 9.18 18.78 5.01
CA ILE A 30 7.81 18.40 4.66
C ILE A 30 7.70 18.04 3.16
N LYS A 31 8.45 18.73 2.29
CA LYS A 31 8.54 18.38 0.87
C LYS A 31 9.14 17.00 0.61
N SER A 32 10.17 16.59 1.36
CA SER A 32 10.77 15.26 1.22
C SER A 32 9.88 14.17 1.84
N TYR A 33 9.11 14.51 2.88
CA TYR A 33 8.11 13.63 3.47
C TYR A 33 6.90 13.39 2.55
N LEU A 34 6.40 14.43 1.86
CA LEU A 34 5.23 14.34 0.98
C LEU A 34 5.57 13.90 -0.45
N LEU A 35 6.66 14.41 -1.05
CA LEU A 35 7.05 14.04 -2.42
C LEU A 35 8.01 12.84 -2.48
N GLY A 36 8.58 12.39 -1.36
CA GLY A 36 9.58 11.33 -1.34
C GLY A 36 10.75 11.63 -2.28
N ASP A 37 11.40 12.77 -2.08
CA ASP A 37 12.70 13.14 -2.67
C ASP A 37 12.91 12.84 -4.17
N ASN A 38 11.87 12.86 -5.02
CA ASN A 38 11.92 12.65 -6.49
C ASN A 38 12.77 11.47 -7.01
N ASN A 39 13.26 10.59 -6.13
CA ASN A 39 14.21 9.51 -6.41
C ASN A 39 13.67 8.16 -5.91
N MET A 40 12.36 8.09 -5.65
CA MET A 40 11.70 6.83 -5.36
C MET A 40 11.68 5.97 -6.62
N LYS A 41 12.34 4.81 -6.55
CA LYS A 41 12.34 3.81 -7.62
C LYS A 41 10.90 3.37 -7.89
N TRP A 42 10.57 3.14 -9.16
CA TRP A 42 9.25 2.66 -9.60
C TRP A 42 8.79 1.41 -8.84
N ALA A 43 9.72 0.51 -8.49
CA ALA A 43 9.44 -0.68 -7.69
C ALA A 43 8.98 -0.36 -6.27
N THR A 44 9.56 0.64 -5.61
CA THR A 44 9.15 1.09 -4.27
C THR A 44 7.75 1.71 -4.31
N ILE A 45 7.45 2.49 -5.35
CA ILE A 45 6.11 3.05 -5.56
C ILE A 45 5.09 1.93 -5.79
N GLY A 46 5.41 0.97 -6.67
CA GLY A 46 4.55 -0.18 -6.95
C GLY A 46 4.27 -1.01 -5.70
N LEU A 47 5.30 -1.30 -4.90
CA LEU A 47 5.14 -2.05 -3.65
C LEU A 47 4.30 -1.28 -2.63
N SER A 48 4.48 0.04 -2.52
CA SER A 48 3.65 0.88 -1.66
C SER A 48 2.18 0.88 -2.09
N VAL A 49 1.90 1.00 -3.39
CA VAL A 49 0.52 0.98 -3.92
C VAL A 49 -0.13 -0.39 -3.68
N MET A 50 0.61 -1.48 -3.85
CA MET A 50 0.12 -2.82 -3.52
C MET A 50 -0.15 -2.98 -2.01
N ALA A 51 0.75 -2.48 -1.16
CA ALA A 51 0.58 -2.52 0.28
C ALA A 51 -0.65 -1.72 0.74
N THR A 52 -0.92 -0.55 0.13
CA THR A 52 -2.11 0.25 0.44
C THR A 52 -3.42 -0.41 0.00
N GLN A 53 -3.40 -1.15 -1.12
CA GLN A 53 -4.59 -1.89 -1.57
C GLN A 53 -4.90 -3.11 -0.70
N ALA A 54 -3.89 -3.69 -0.04
CA ALA A 54 -4.07 -4.80 0.89
C ALA A 54 -4.76 -4.32 2.18
N SER A 55 -6.06 -4.57 2.29
CA SER A 55 -6.83 -4.28 3.50
C SER A 55 -7.15 -5.54 4.29
N ALA A 56 -7.30 -5.41 5.61
CA ALA A 56 -7.77 -6.51 6.46
C ALA A 56 -9.15 -7.03 6.01
N ILE A 57 -9.99 -6.15 5.44
CA ILE A 57 -11.29 -6.50 4.88
C ILE A 57 -11.11 -7.47 3.72
N THR A 58 -10.25 -7.15 2.75
CA THR A 58 -9.96 -8.01 1.60
C THR A 58 -9.43 -9.37 2.05
N PHE A 59 -8.55 -9.39 3.05
CA PHE A 59 -7.93 -10.63 3.53
C PHE A 59 -8.94 -11.62 4.12
N ILE A 60 -9.99 -11.12 4.76
CA ILE A 60 -11.06 -11.95 5.34
C ILE A 60 -12.17 -12.20 4.32
N SER A 61 -12.52 -11.19 3.51
CA SER A 61 -13.67 -11.26 2.59
C SER A 61 -13.39 -12.10 1.35
N THR A 62 -12.17 -12.07 0.80
CA THR A 62 -11.85 -12.82 -0.44
C THR A 62 -11.95 -14.34 -0.24
N PRO A 63 -11.41 -14.95 0.83
CA PRO A 63 -11.63 -16.37 1.12
C PRO A 63 -13.09 -16.68 1.47
N GLY A 64 -13.78 -15.77 2.18
CA GLY A 64 -15.20 -15.92 2.50
C GLY A 64 -16.08 -15.97 1.24
N GLN A 65 -15.86 -15.06 0.30
CA GLN A 65 -16.51 -15.07 -1.01
C GLN A 65 -16.13 -16.31 -1.82
N ALA A 66 -14.85 -16.72 -1.79
CA ALA A 66 -14.41 -17.94 -2.45
C ALA A 66 -15.12 -19.19 -1.93
N TYR A 67 -15.38 -19.24 -0.61
CA TYR A 67 -16.09 -20.34 0.04
C TYR A 67 -17.59 -20.34 -0.30
N GLU A 68 -18.22 -19.17 -0.34
CA GLU A 68 -19.68 -19.04 -0.54
C GLU A 68 -20.11 -19.10 -2.02
N SER A 69 -19.34 -18.46 -2.91
CA SER A 69 -19.73 -18.22 -4.31
C SER A 69 -18.64 -18.61 -5.34
N GLY A 70 -17.55 -19.24 -4.88
CA GLY A 70 -16.48 -19.75 -5.73
C GLY A 70 -15.49 -18.68 -6.20
N MET A 71 -14.63 -19.03 -7.16
CA MET A 71 -13.52 -18.19 -7.62
C MET A 71 -13.91 -17.07 -8.61
N GLY A 72 -15.20 -16.69 -8.68
CA GLY A 72 -15.68 -15.62 -9.58
C GLY A 72 -15.03 -14.25 -9.32
N PHE A 73 -14.65 -13.97 -8.07
CA PHE A 73 -13.96 -12.73 -7.66
C PHE A 73 -12.62 -12.51 -8.38
N ILE A 74 -12.00 -13.57 -8.91
CA ILE A 74 -10.73 -13.51 -9.62
C ILE A 74 -10.86 -12.64 -10.88
N GLN A 75 -12.02 -12.64 -11.53
CA GLN A 75 -12.28 -11.81 -12.72
C GLN A 75 -12.15 -10.31 -12.40
N ASN A 76 -12.68 -9.87 -11.25
CA ASN A 76 -12.53 -8.49 -10.78
C ASN A 76 -11.08 -8.19 -10.36
N SER A 77 -10.39 -9.17 -9.77
CA SER A 77 -9.00 -9.04 -9.35
C SER A 77 -8.03 -8.89 -10.54
N PHE A 78 -8.35 -9.45 -11.72
CA PHE A 78 -7.61 -9.22 -12.96
C PHE A 78 -8.01 -7.92 -13.69
N GLY A 79 -9.25 -7.46 -13.52
CA GLY A 79 -9.70 -6.17 -14.06
C GLY A 79 -8.99 -4.97 -13.43
N LEU A 80 -8.68 -5.04 -12.13
CA LEU A 80 -8.00 -3.98 -11.38
C LEU A 80 -6.59 -3.64 -11.91
N PRO A 81 -5.66 -4.62 -12.13
CA PRO A 81 -4.38 -4.37 -12.77
C PRO A 81 -4.51 -3.72 -14.15
N LEU A 82 -5.48 -4.17 -14.94
CA LEU A 82 -5.69 -3.64 -16.29
C LEU A 82 -6.18 -2.18 -16.25
N ALA A 83 -7.12 -1.88 -15.34
CA ALA A 83 -7.58 -0.53 -15.08
C ALA A 83 -6.45 0.37 -14.55
N LEU A 84 -5.57 -0.16 -13.68
CA LEU A 84 -4.39 0.55 -13.18
C LEU A 84 -3.40 0.90 -14.28
N ILE A 85 -3.18 0.01 -15.25
CA ILE A 85 -2.32 0.30 -16.42
C ILE A 85 -2.91 1.47 -17.21
N ILE A 86 -4.19 1.42 -17.55
CA ILE A 86 -4.87 2.49 -18.30
C ILE A 86 -4.86 3.80 -17.51
N PHE A 87 -5.18 3.74 -16.21
CA PHE A 87 -5.16 4.90 -15.32
C PHE A 87 -3.76 5.51 -15.26
N SER A 88 -2.72 4.68 -15.12
CA SER A 88 -1.34 5.14 -15.07
C SER A 88 -0.90 5.80 -16.38
N ALA A 89 -1.34 5.29 -17.53
CA ALA A 89 -0.98 5.84 -18.83
C ALA A 89 -1.70 7.16 -19.14
N VAL A 90 -2.92 7.35 -18.63
CA VAL A 90 -3.75 8.53 -18.95
C VAL A 90 -3.65 9.61 -17.87
N PHE A 91 -3.84 9.24 -16.60
CA PHE A 91 -3.99 10.22 -15.52
C PHE A 91 -2.65 10.67 -14.95
N ILE A 92 -1.66 9.78 -14.78
CA ILE A 92 -0.34 10.19 -14.26
C ILE A 92 0.30 11.32 -15.09
N PRO A 93 0.37 11.27 -16.44
CA PRO A 93 0.96 12.37 -17.21
C PRO A 93 0.17 13.68 -17.08
N ILE A 94 -1.16 13.61 -16.88
CA ILE A 94 -2.00 14.80 -16.66
C ILE A 94 -1.70 15.42 -15.29
N TYR A 95 -1.68 14.62 -14.23
CA TYR A 95 -1.34 15.09 -12.87
C TYR A 95 0.08 15.66 -12.79
N TYR A 96 1.04 15.02 -13.48
CA TYR A 96 2.42 15.50 -13.54
C TYR A 96 2.54 16.85 -14.28
N ARG A 97 1.76 17.05 -15.35
CA ARG A 97 1.72 18.33 -16.09
C ARG A 97 1.09 19.46 -15.29
N LEU A 98 0.06 19.16 -14.51
CA LEU A 98 -0.66 20.15 -13.70
C LEU A 98 0.05 20.50 -12.38
N LYS A 99 1.17 19.83 -12.05
CA LYS A 99 1.92 20.00 -10.79
C LYS A 99 1.02 20.02 -9.55
N VAL A 100 -0.04 19.20 -9.58
CA VAL A 100 -0.97 19.09 -8.45
C VAL A 100 -0.31 18.21 -7.40
N TYR A 101 0.26 18.87 -6.40
CA TYR A 101 0.70 18.21 -5.18
C TYR A 101 -0.45 18.31 -4.19
N THR A 102 -1.10 17.19 -3.89
CA THR A 102 -2.06 17.12 -2.79
C THR A 102 -1.27 17.22 -1.48
N ALA A 103 -1.63 18.21 -0.66
CA ALA A 103 -1.08 18.47 0.67
C ALA A 103 -1.57 17.46 1.70
#